data_AF-G5F5K7-F1
#
_entry.id   AF-G5F5K7-F1
#
_cell.length_a   1.000
_cell.length_b   1.000
_cell.length_c   1.000
_cell.angle_alpha   90.00
_cell.angle_beta   90.00
_cell.angle_gamma   90.00
#
_symmetry.space_group_name_H-M   'P 1'
#
loop_
_entity.id
_entity.type
_entity.pdbx_description
1 polymer ?
#
loop_
_entity_poly.entity_id
_entity_poly.type
_entity_poly.pdbx_seq_one_letter_code
_entity_poly.pdbx_strand_id
1 'polypeptide(L)'
;MAKPDTSAYESFEDISGRLDQIIDLVRDKETSLERSLDLFDEAIALGSKAVDLVDATDFSAREQAQLADSHAPQAAGDGQAGPTTSGD
;
A
#
# COMPACT_ATOMS: atom_id res chain seq x y z
N MET A 1 -12.27 15.66 -22.85
CA MET A 1 -12.35 15.57 -21.39
C MET A 1 -11.00 15.91 -20.81
N ALA A 2 -10.95 16.86 -19.86
CA ALA A 2 -9.75 17.10 -19.07
C ALA A 2 -9.55 15.90 -18.13
N LYS A 3 -8.31 15.45 -17.94
CA LYS A 3 -8.02 14.41 -16.94
C LYS A 3 -8.39 14.94 -15.55
N PRO A 4 -9.07 14.14 -14.70
CA PRO A 4 -9.32 14.52 -13.32
C PRO A 4 -7.99 14.73 -12.60
N ASP A 5 -7.87 15.85 -11.88
CA ASP A 5 -6.68 16.16 -11.09
C ASP A 5 -6.73 15.39 -9.77
N THR A 6 -5.84 14.41 -9.63
CA THR A 6 -5.72 13.59 -8.43
C THR A 6 -4.57 14.01 -7.53
N SER A 7 -3.89 15.13 -7.82
CA SER A 7 -2.70 15.58 -7.08
C SER A 7 -2.98 15.81 -5.58
N ALA A 8 -4.19 16.25 -5.23
CA ALA A 8 -4.61 16.55 -3.87
C ALA A 8 -4.73 15.33 -2.93
N TYR A 9 -4.75 14.10 -3.45
CA TYR A 9 -5.00 12.88 -2.64
C TYR A 9 -3.70 12.11 -2.39
N GLU A 10 -2.93 12.49 -1.38
CA GLU A 10 -1.56 11.96 -1.18
C GLU A 10 -1.52 10.63 -0.43
N SER A 11 -2.54 10.33 0.38
CA SER A 11 -2.61 9.09 1.15
C SER A 11 -3.71 8.14 0.67
N PHE A 12 -3.62 6.87 1.05
CA PHE A 12 -4.68 5.89 0.80
C PHE A 12 -5.99 6.28 1.51
N GLU A 13 -5.91 6.90 2.69
CA GLU A 13 -7.09 7.39 3.42
C GLU A 13 -7.82 8.47 2.63
N ASP A 14 -7.08 9.46 2.10
CA ASP A 14 -7.65 10.53 1.27
C ASP A 14 -8.35 9.97 0.02
N ILE A 15 -7.72 9.00 -0.64
CA ILE A 15 -8.28 8.34 -1.82
C ILE A 15 -9.54 7.56 -1.44
N SER A 16 -9.51 6.78 -0.37
CA SER A 16 -10.65 5.98 0.07
C SER A 16 -11.85 6.85 0.44
N GLY A 17 -11.63 7.94 1.20
CA GLY A 17 -12.68 8.87 1.56
C GLY A 17 -13.28 9.57 0.33
N ARG A 18 -12.48 9.85 -0.70
CA ARG A 18 -13.00 10.42 -1.95
C ARG A 18 -13.83 9.40 -2.75
N LEU A 19 -13.38 8.15 -2.82
CA LEU A 19 -14.14 7.08 -3.49
C LEU A 19 -15.50 6.86 -2.83
N ASP A 20 -15.58 6.92 -1.50
CA ASP A 20 -16.85 6.83 -0.77
C ASP A 20 -17.80 7.99 -1.12
N GLN A 21 -17.29 9.24 -1.17
CA GLN A 21 -18.08 10.38 -1.62
C GLN A 21 -18.57 10.23 -3.05
N ILE A 22 -17.74 9.69 -3.95
CA ILE A 22 -18.13 9.40 -5.34
C ILE A 22 -19.27 8.38 -5.36
N ILE A 23 -19.21 7.32 -4.53
CA ILE A 23 -20.28 6.32 -4.43
C ILE A 23 -21.60 6.98 -4.00
N ASP A 24 -21.57 7.85 -2.99
CA ASP A 24 -22.75 8.56 -2.52
C ASP A 24 -23.35 9.45 -3.61
N LEU A 25 -22.49 10.19 -4.34
CA LEU A 25 -22.92 11.06 -5.44
C LEU A 25 -23.52 10.28 -6.62
N VAL A 26 -22.94 9.14 -7.00
CA VAL A 26 -23.46 8.30 -8.10
C VAL A 26 -24.79 7.63 -7.71
N ARG A 27 -25.00 7.35 -6.42
CA ARG A 27 -26.26 6.78 -5.91
C ARG A 27 -27.38 7.80 -5.82
N ASP A 28 -27.05 9.10 -5.79
CA ASP A 28 -28.03 10.16 -5.81
C ASP A 28 -28.79 10.18 -7.14
N LYS A 29 -30.12 10.18 -7.05
CA LYS A 29 -31.03 10.18 -8.21
C LYS A 29 -31.05 11.53 -8.92
N GLU A 30 -30.62 12.59 -8.24
CA GLU A 30 -30.51 13.92 -8.82
C GLU A 30 -29.21 14.10 -9.63
N THR A 31 -28.26 13.16 -9.52
CA THR A 31 -27.03 13.17 -10.30
C THR A 31 -27.31 12.75 -11.74
N SER A 32 -26.95 13.62 -12.69
CA SER A 32 -27.11 13.33 -14.11
C SER A 32 -26.16 12.23 -14.58
N LEU A 33 -26.52 11.53 -15.67
CA LEU A 33 -25.67 10.50 -16.26
C LEU A 33 -24.28 11.04 -16.65
N GLU A 34 -24.23 12.23 -17.27
CA GLU A 34 -22.95 12.87 -17.64
C GLU A 34 -22.08 13.09 -16.40
N ARG A 35 -22.68 13.59 -15.31
CA ARG A 35 -21.97 13.77 -14.04
C ARG A 35 -21.50 12.45 -13.45
N SER A 36 -22.29 11.39 -13.53
CA SER A 36 -21.90 10.05 -13.09
C SER A 36 -20.73 9.48 -13.91
N LEU A 37 -20.66 9.80 -15.20
CA LEU A 37 -19.52 9.38 -16.05
C LEU A 37 -18.25 10.15 -15.69
N ASP A 38 -18.34 11.46 -15.44
CA ASP A 38 -17.20 12.25 -14.96
C ASP A 38 -16.67 11.72 -13.62
N LEU A 39 -17.57 11.37 -12.69
CA LEU A 39 -17.23 10.77 -11.40
C LEU A 39 -16.59 9.39 -11.55
N PHE A 40 -16.99 8.62 -12.56
CA PHE A 40 -16.39 7.32 -12.85
C PHE A 40 -14.95 7.46 -13.38
N ASP A 41 -14.71 8.42 -14.27
CA ASP A 41 -13.36 8.74 -14.73
C ASP A 41 -12.46 9.21 -13.57
N GLU A 42 -13.00 10.01 -12.65
CA GLU A 42 -12.32 10.40 -11.41
C GLU A 42 -11.95 9.16 -10.56
N ALA A 43 -12.89 8.24 -10.35
CA ALA A 43 -12.66 7.02 -9.60
C ALA A 43 -11.58 6.12 -10.23
N ILE A 44 -11.54 6.02 -11.57
CA ILE A 44 -10.48 5.28 -12.28
C ILE A 44 -9.11 5.90 -11.99
N ALA A 45 -9.00 7.22 -12.10
CA ALA A 45 -7.73 7.91 -11.87
C ALA A 45 -7.26 7.77 -10.40
N LEU A 46 -8.19 7.84 -9.46
CA LEU A 46 -7.93 7.60 -8.04
C LEU A 46 -7.49 6.15 -7.77
N GLY A 47 -8.14 5.18 -8.40
CA GLY A 47 -7.76 3.77 -8.32
C GLY A 47 -6.36 3.51 -8.86
N SER A 48 -5.99 4.10 -10.00
CA SER A 48 -4.62 4.02 -10.52
C SER A 48 -3.61 4.61 -9.53
N LYS A 49 -3.91 5.77 -8.94
CA LYS A 49 -3.03 6.39 -7.93
C LYS A 49 -2.88 5.51 -6.68
N ALA A 50 -3.95 4.87 -6.22
CA ALA A 50 -3.89 3.97 -5.06
C ALA A 50 -2.98 2.77 -5.33
N VAL A 51 -3.05 2.19 -6.54
CA VAL A 51 -2.14 1.11 -6.95
C VAL A 51 -0.69 1.60 -6.94
N ASP A 52 -0.42 2.77 -7.51
CA ASP A 52 0.92 3.37 -7.51
C ASP A 52 1.45 3.58 -6.08
N LEU A 53 0.61 4.02 -5.14
CA LEU A 53 0.97 4.19 -3.73
C LEU A 53 1.28 2.86 -3.01
N VAL A 54 0.58 1.78 -3.36
CA VAL A 54 0.87 0.44 -2.83
C VAL A 54 2.19 -0.08 -3.40
N ASP A 55 2.41 0.12 -4.70
CA ASP A 55 3.64 -0.30 -5.38
C ASP A 55 4.86 0.49 -4.93
N ALA A 56 4.69 1.77 -4.53
CA ALA A 56 5.77 2.62 -4.06
C ALA A 56 6.47 2.13 -2.77
N THR A 57 5.93 1.12 -2.08
CA THR A 57 6.54 0.43 -0.91
C THR A 57 7.37 1.34 0.01
N ASP A 58 6.78 2.45 0.44
CA ASP A 58 7.42 3.37 1.37
C ASP A 58 7.14 2.88 2.80
N PHE A 59 7.78 1.76 3.14
CA PHE A 59 7.74 1.23 4.51
C PHE A 59 8.24 2.31 5.45
N SER A 60 7.49 2.60 6.51
CA SER A 60 7.99 3.48 7.56
C SER A 60 9.32 2.95 8.09
N ALA A 61 10.21 3.81 8.60
CA ALA A 61 11.50 3.37 9.15
C ALA A 61 11.34 2.24 10.19
N ARG A 62 10.19 2.20 10.88
CA ARG A 62 9.80 1.14 11.80
C ARG A 62 9.47 -0.18 11.10
N GLU A 63 8.69 -0.15 10.02
CA GLU A 63 8.36 -1.35 9.25
C GLU A 63 9.58 -1.89 8.50
N GLN A 64 10.44 -1.01 7.99
CA GLN A 64 11.74 -1.40 7.43
C GLN A 64 12.61 -2.10 8.48
N ALA A 65 12.68 -1.58 9.71
CA ALA A 65 13.41 -2.22 10.80
C ALA A 65 12.84 -3.60 11.15
N GLN A 66 11.51 -3.74 11.16
CA GLN A 66 10.83 -5.00 11.49
C GLN A 66 11.00 -6.06 10.38
N LEU A 67 11.03 -5.64 9.11
CA LEU A 67 11.37 -6.48 7.96
C LEU A 67 12.85 -6.90 7.97
N ALA A 68 13.76 -5.99 8.34
CA ALA A 68 15.19 -6.28 8.47
C ALA A 68 15.47 -7.29 9.59
N ASP A 69 14.82 -7.17 10.74
CA ASP A 69 14.91 -8.14 11.84
C ASP A 69 14.33 -9.51 11.47
N SER A 70 13.28 -9.54 10.64
CA SER A 70 12.66 -10.80 10.16
C SER A 70 13.53 -11.55 9.13
N HIS A 71 14.50 -10.88 8.51
CA HIS A 71 15.44 -11.45 7.54
C HIS A 71 16.87 -11.61 8.07
N ALA A 72 17.12 -11.36 9.36
CA ALA A 72 18.41 -11.67 9.97
C ALA A 72 18.70 -13.18 9.74
N PRO A 73 19.81 -13.54 9.05
CA PRO A 73 20.17 -14.93 8.88
C PRO A 73 20.31 -15.51 10.29
N GLN A 74 19.51 -16.53 10.58
CA GLN A 74 19.68 -17.32 11.79
C GLN A 74 21.09 -17.91 11.68
N ALA A 75 22.06 -17.24 12.29
CA ALA A 75 23.44 -17.68 12.34
C ALA A 75 23.42 -19.02 13.09
N ALA A 76 23.43 -20.10 12.31
CA ALA A 76 23.71 -21.42 12.82
C ALA A 76 25.05 -21.31 13.55
N GLY A 77 24.99 -21.38 14.88
CA GLY A 77 26.13 -21.14 15.73
C GLY A 77 27.27 -22.11 15.43
N ASP A 78 28.37 -21.57 14.91
CA ASP A 78 29.67 -22.19 15.02
C ASP A 78 30.11 -22.15 16.49
N GLY A 79 29.74 -23.20 17.23
CA GLY A 79 30.26 -23.51 18.56
C GLY A 79 31.40 -24.51 18.46
N GLN A 80 32.62 -24.03 18.26
CA GLN A 80 33.84 -24.83 18.29
C GLN A 80 34.43 -24.85 19.71
N ALA A 81 34.53 -26.04 20.35
CA ALA A 81 35.70 -26.53 21.13
C ALA A 81 35.36 -27.65 22.16
N GLY A 82 35.86 -28.89 21.89
CA GLY A 82 36.37 -29.91 22.84
C GLY A 82 35.41 -30.60 23.86
N PRO A 83 35.65 -31.86 24.31
CA PRO A 83 36.99 -32.39 24.57
C PRO A 83 37.29 -33.78 23.97
N THR A 84 38.59 -34.05 23.91
CA THR A 84 39.21 -35.36 23.77
C THR A 84 38.72 -36.34 24.85
N THR A 85 38.33 -37.56 24.48
CA THR A 85 38.47 -38.73 25.35
C THR A 85 38.82 -39.97 24.54
N SER A 86 39.80 -40.70 25.06
CA SER A 86 40.40 -41.93 24.58
C SER A 86 39.60 -43.16 25.07
N GLY A 87 39.68 -44.29 24.35
CA GLY A 87 39.09 -45.60 24.66
C GLY A 87 38.20 -46.09 23.50
N ASP A 88 38.44 -47.20 22.81
CA ASP A 88 39.07 -48.50 23.13
C ASP A 88 39.94 -48.99 21.95
#